data_AF-A0A938DSS9-F1
#
_entry.id   AF-A0A938DSS9-F1
#
_cell.length_a   1.000
_cell.length_b   1.000
_cell.length_c   1.000
_cell.angle_alpha   90.00
_cell.angle_beta   90.00
_cell.angle_gamma   90.00
#
_symmetry.space_group_name_H-M   'P 1'
#
loop_
_entity.id
_entity.type
_entity.pdbx_description
1 polymer ?
#
loop_
_entity_poly.entity_id
_entity_poly.type
_entity_poly.pdbx_seq_one_letter_code
_entity_poly.pdbx_strand_id
1 'polypeptide(L)' 'MLITCGPPDTPQYQLSTPSFEVRLRDRSVEMVTGADAYQQEQSMTTFFRTSGQRGIDCWATRIASFRTEEILAVRRLEP' A
#
# COMPACT_ATOMS: atom_id res chain seq x y z
N MET A 1 9.78 38.81 -26.71
CA MET A 1 8.80 38.41 -25.67
C MET A 1 8.48 36.94 -25.91
N LEU A 2 9.19 36.03 -25.23
CA LEU A 2 8.97 34.60 -25.37
C LEU A 2 8.32 34.10 -24.08
N ILE A 3 7.11 33.58 -24.24
CA ILE A 3 6.26 33.02 -23.20
C ILE A 3 6.86 31.67 -22.77
N THR A 4 6.93 31.46 -21.47
CA THR A 4 7.39 30.25 -20.78
C THR A 4 6.66 29.00 -21.25
N CYS A 5 7.39 27.95 -21.61
CA CYS A 5 6.87 26.59 -21.63
C CYS A 5 7.49 25.85 -20.44
N GLY A 6 6.75 25.73 -19.33
CA GLY A 6 7.08 24.80 -18.26
C GLY A 6 6.99 23.35 -18.77
N PRO A 7 7.67 22.38 -18.12
CA PRO A 7 7.58 20.99 -18.54
C PRO A 7 6.13 20.53 -18.49
N PRO A 8 5.69 19.63 -19.40
CA PRO A 8 4.35 19.07 -19.34
C PRO A 8 4.21 18.38 -17.99
N ASP A 9 3.17 18.78 -17.25
CA ASP A 9 2.61 18.05 -16.12
C ASP A 9 2.54 16.58 -16.56
N THR A 10 3.49 15.78 -16.08
CA THR A 10 3.51 14.37 -16.42
C THR A 10 2.41 13.79 -15.54
N PRO A 11 1.27 13.32 -16.07
CA PRO A 11 0.44 12.43 -15.27
C PRO A 11 1.35 11.27 -14.94
N GLN A 12 1.83 11.22 -13.69
CA GLN A 12 2.67 10.14 -13.24
C GLN A 12 1.85 8.89 -13.51
N TYR A 13 2.33 8.08 -14.45
CA TYR A 13 1.73 6.80 -14.79
C TYR A 13 1.65 6.05 -13.47
N GLN A 14 0.48 6.11 -12.81
CA GLN A 14 0.11 5.26 -11.71
C GLN A 14 0.11 3.88 -12.34
N LEU A 15 1.29 3.26 -12.36
CA LEU A 15 1.42 1.82 -12.34
C LEU A 15 0.59 1.43 -11.14
N SER A 16 -0.65 1.08 -11.44
CA SER A 16 -1.76 0.44 -10.74
C SER A 16 -1.32 -0.64 -9.75
N THR A 17 -0.33 -0.30 -8.94
CA THR A 17 0.33 -1.18 -8.02
C THR A 17 -0.64 -1.25 -6.85
N PRO A 18 -1.20 -2.43 -6.57
CA PRO A 18 -2.15 -2.59 -5.49
C PRO A 18 -1.53 -2.00 -4.23
N SER A 19 -2.31 -1.16 -3.57
CA SER A 19 -1.87 -0.39 -2.43
C SER A 19 -2.93 -0.43 -1.35
N PHE A 20 -2.50 -0.33 -0.09
CA PHE A 20 -3.40 -0.20 1.04
C PHE A 20 -3.16 1.12 1.76
N GLU A 21 -4.23 1.82 2.10
CA GLU A 21 -4.22 2.91 3.06
C GLU A 21 -4.47 2.31 4.45
N VAL A 22 -3.54 2.50 5.38
CA VAL A 22 -3.65 2.04 6.76
C VAL A 22 -3.78 3.25 7.66
N ARG A 23 -4.90 3.36 8.37
CA ARG A 23 -5.13 4.42 9.36
C ARG A 23 -4.74 3.91 10.73
N LEU A 24 -3.88 4.64 11.42
CA LEU A 24 -3.37 4.26 12.74
C LEU A 24 -4.03 5.09 13.87
N ARG A 25 -3.93 4.61 15.10
CA ARG A 25 -4.54 5.21 16.31
C ARG A 25 -4.06 6.62 16.62
N ASP A 26 -2.82 6.93 16.28
CA ASP A 26 -2.23 8.26 16.40
C ASP A 26 -2.75 9.23 15.32
N ARG A 27 -3.68 8.78 14.47
CA ARG A 27 -4.28 9.50 13.33
C ARG A 27 -3.34 9.65 12.14
N SER A 28 -2.17 9.02 12.15
CA SER A 28 -1.34 8.90 10.96
C SER A 28 -1.98 7.97 9.92
N VAL A 29 -1.61 8.19 8.66
CA VAL A 29 -2.08 7.41 7.51
C VAL A 29 -0.86 6.92 6.76
N GLU A 30 -0.68 5.60 6.75
CA GLU A 30 0.45 4.94 6.10
C GLU A 30 0.00 4.31 4.79
N MET A 31 0.77 4.56 3.72
CA MET A 31 0.50 4.00 2.40
C MET A 31 1.39 2.79 2.15
N VAL A 32 0.79 1.61 2.05
CA VAL A 32 1.50 0.37 1.75
C VAL A 32 1.42 0.09 0.26
N THR A 33 2.38 0.60 -0.50
CA THR A 33 2.46 0.39 -1.95
C THR A 33 3.06 -0.96 -2.31
N GLY A 34 2.43 -1.71 -3.22
CA GLY A 34 2.97 -2.97 -3.72
C GLY A 34 2.63 -4.18 -2.88
N ALA A 35 1.70 -4.05 -1.96
CA ALA A 35 1.05 -5.17 -1.30
C ALA A 35 -0.33 -5.42 -1.91
N ASP A 36 -0.68 -6.67 -2.10
CA ASP A 36 -1.99 -7.09 -2.62
C ASP A 36 -2.81 -7.90 -1.61
N ALA A 37 -2.18 -8.37 -0.53
CA ALA A 37 -2.80 -9.11 0.56
C ALA A 37 -2.29 -8.66 1.93
N TYR A 38 -3.04 -8.96 2.98
CA TYR A 38 -2.59 -8.83 4.37
C TYR A 38 -3.14 -9.97 5.22
N GLN A 39 -2.43 -10.28 6.30
CA GLN A 39 -2.84 -11.28 7.28
C GLN A 39 -2.48 -10.82 8.68
N GLN A 40 -3.34 -11.16 9.63
CA GLN A 40 -3.06 -10.98 11.04
C GLN A 40 -2.22 -12.16 11.56
N GLU A 41 -1.05 -11.83 12.07
CA GLU A 41 -0.10 -12.76 12.67
C GLU A 41 0.06 -12.36 14.15
N GLN A 42 -0.66 -13.05 15.04
CA GLN A 42 -0.68 -12.74 16.47
C GLN A 42 -1.08 -11.27 16.75
N SER A 43 -0.13 -10.45 17.23
CA SER A 43 -0.33 -9.03 17.54
C SER A 43 -0.03 -8.08 16.39
N MET A 44 0.40 -8.60 15.23
CA MET A 44 0.76 -7.80 14.06
C MET A 44 -0.22 -8.05 12.91
N THR A 45 -0.44 -7.03 12.09
CA THR A 45 -1.06 -7.18 10.78
C THR A 45 0.02 -6.90 9.75
N THR A 46 0.32 -7.91 8.94
CA THR A 46 1.40 -7.90 7.96
C THR A 46 0.84 -7.89 6.56
N PHE A 47 1.37 -6.99 5.74
CA PHE A 47 1.02 -6.80 4.35
C PHE A 47 2.06 -7.50 3.48
N PHE A 48 1.57 -8.19 2.46
CA PHE A 48 2.37 -9.02 1.59
C PHE A 48 2.13 -8.70 0.13
N ARG A 49 3.19 -8.87 -0.67
CA ARG A 49 3.12 -9.03 -2.10
C ARG A 49 3.07 -10.52 -2.42
N THR A 50 2.03 -10.94 -3.10
CA THR A 50 1.89 -12.28 -3.65
C THR A 50 2.22 -12.25 -5.14
N SER A 51 2.55 -13.41 -5.72
CA SER A 51 2.80 -13.52 -7.17
C SER A 51 1.51 -13.65 -7.99
N GLY A 52 0.37 -13.19 -7.46
CA GLY A 52 -0.95 -13.27 -8.12
C GLY A 52 -1.74 -14.55 -7.84
N GLN A 53 -1.32 -15.36 -6.87
CA GLN A 53 -2.10 -16.49 -6.37
C GLN A 53 -3.14 -16.02 -5.34
N ARG A 54 -4.29 -16.70 -5.24
CA ARG A 54 -5.36 -16.37 -4.27
C ARG A 54 -4.98 -16.78 -2.84
N GLY A 55 -3.90 -16.23 -2.30
CA GLY A 55 -3.45 -16.53 -0.96
C GLY A 55 -2.04 -16.03 -0.68
N ILE A 56 -1.71 -15.91 0.61
CA ILE A 56 -0.35 -15.66 1.07
C ILE A 56 0.33 -17.03 1.16
N ASP A 57 1.20 -17.33 0.22
CA ASP A 57 2.00 -18.55 0.17
C ASP A 57 3.41 -18.33 0.75
N CYS A 58 4.22 -19.39 0.85
CA CYS A 58 5.56 -19.32 1.43
C CYS A 58 6.56 -18.48 0.61
N TRP A 59 6.21 -18.08 -0.61
CA TRP A 59 7.00 -17.15 -1.44
C TRP A 59 6.47 -15.72 -1.41
N ALA A 60 5.45 -15.44 -0.58
CA ALA A 60 4.95 -14.09 -0.39
C ALA A 60 6.03 -13.20 0.26
N THR A 61 6.22 -12.01 -0.30
CA THR A 61 7.19 -11.04 0.22
C THR A 61 6.50 -10.08 1.18
N ARG A 62 7.01 -9.97 2.40
CA ARG A 62 6.54 -8.99 3.39
C ARG A 62 6.87 -7.56 2.94
N ILE A 63 5.87 -6.69 2.90
CA ILE A 63 6.00 -5.28 2.51
C ILE A 63 5.96 -4.36 3.72
N ALA A 64 5.04 -4.58 4.65
CA ALA A 64 4.92 -3.80 5.87
C ALA A 64 4.28 -4.62 7.00
N SER A 65 4.53 -4.24 8.25
CA SER A 65 3.88 -4.82 9.43
C SER A 65 3.56 -3.72 10.43
N PHE A 66 2.33 -3.69 10.92
CA PHE A 66 1.88 -2.75 11.96
C PHE A 66 1.32 -3.52 13.14
N ARG A 67 1.32 -2.93 14.34
CA ARG A 67 0.62 -3.54 15.47
C ARG A 67 -0.87 -3.54 15.18
N THR A 68 -1.51 -4.69 15.33
CA THR A 68 -2.96 -4.83 15.13
C THR A 68 -3.73 -3.84 15.99
N GLU A 69 -3.31 -3.63 17.23
CA GLU A 69 -3.97 -2.70 18.16
C GLU A 69 -3.89 -1.24 17.71
N GLU A 70 -2.88 -0.89 16.90
CA GLU A 70 -2.68 0.46 16.38
C GLU A 70 -3.50 0.72 15.12
N ILE A 71 -3.94 -0.32 14.40
CA ILE A 71 -4.73 -0.16 13.17
C ILE A 71 -6.18 0.18 13.53
N LEU A 72 -6.66 1.30 12.98
CA LEU A 72 -8.07 1.69 13.02
C LEU A 72 -8.85 1.22 11.79
N ALA A 73 -8.24 1.27 10.62
CA ALA A 73 -8.85 0.84 9.38
C ALA A 73 -7.78 0.48 8.33
N VAL A 74 -8.09 -0.52 7.51
CA VAL A 74 -7.32 -0.86 6.31
C VAL A 74 -8.24 -0.69 5.12
N ARG A 75 -7.82 0.11 4.14
CA ARG A 75 -8.59 0.35 2.91
C ARG A 75 -7.76 -0.07 1.72
N ARG A 76 -8.30 -0.97 0.90
CA ARG A 76 -7.68 -1.32 -0.39
C ARG A 76 -7.89 -0.13 -1.33
N LEU A 77 -6.81 0.33 -1.94
CA LEU A 77 -6.88 1.29 -3.03
C LEU A 77 -6.92 0.49 -4.31
N GLU A 78 -8.01 0.67 -5.05
CA GLU A 78 -8.07 0.18 -6.42
C GLU A 78 -7.06 0.96 -7.26
N PRO A 79 -6.39 0.27 -8.20
CA PRO A 79 -5.50 0.90 -9.14
C PRO A 79 -6.15 1.96 -10.04
#